data_AF-N8WP23-F1
#
_entry.id   AF-N8WP23-F1
#
_cell.length_a   1.000
_cell.length_b   1.000
_cell.length_c   1.000
_cell.angle_alpha   90.00
_cell.angle_beta   90.00
_cell.angle_gamma   90.00
#
_symmetry.space_group_name_H-M   'P 1'
#
loop_
_entity.id
_entity.type
_entity.pdbx_description
1 polymer ?
#
loop_
_entity_poly.entity_id
_entity_poly.type
_entity_poly.pdbx_seq_one_letter_code
_entity_poly.pdbx_strand_id
1 'polypeptide(L)'
;MLLSTLKKTVNSNQDVSNQPPQTKQDCTDVVHLSLYFDGTGNNFEKDQNKEKLANPAKLWHNAQSYAIFERKKNRLRIQVSHPIYVSGVGTPFNGELNKVEKRIATGQDHELTGGVTGIGGRRRLKYGENQISKSLEDTLKQKIAQAEAKLKPQVEARKNEAIVKMETKLNEHRLIKKINLSIFGFSRGAALARVFSNEMIWKTETEDLSLKYQISGQVEPAPMEIQFLGIFDTVASFGLPATNMSNKFSFKGRDMVVDPRVKNCVHQVAGNELRFAFPVDSICLDGKLANPKTWKEIVYPGMHSDVGGGYEPNSQTISNNFARIPLKHMLDEAVSSNVKMFDFINLQNKQSQLFKDEFHIEDKTQQLFEAVQKAVGVSTGNVKKDIINYMKLHYGAYGTLHRQRQQYLAAGKSKEDPAFLSVSQIARREGFSLPTGPADMATEVERVKAAKNFTTFDQSNLTGIKHVFRIIYPFAKAYEFLVDIDDWELQSWEKNVSQEAVDFYSSYVHDSKYGFIYNAEPFSYFRQRTVYESKRSWKGKRVDKKLGPIHEQIAYENNEFEKTQNN
;
A
#
# COMPACT_ATOMS: atom_id res chain seq x y z
N MET A 1 15.24 12.81 -13.92
CA MET A 1 16.42 11.93 -13.78
C MET A 1 17.51 12.55 -12.89
N LEU A 2 17.91 13.83 -13.07
CA LEU A 2 18.93 14.46 -12.21
C LEU A 2 18.49 14.62 -10.74
N LEU A 3 17.26 15.11 -10.52
CA LEU A 3 16.68 15.29 -9.17
C LEU A 3 16.50 13.98 -8.39
N SER A 4 16.07 12.91 -9.06
CA SER A 4 15.93 11.58 -8.46
C SER A 4 17.29 11.00 -8.08
N THR A 5 18.31 11.19 -8.93
CA THR A 5 19.69 10.79 -8.62
C THR A 5 20.25 11.59 -7.44
N LEU A 6 20.00 12.90 -7.38
CA LEU A 6 20.42 13.74 -6.26
C LEU A 6 19.76 13.31 -4.95
N LYS A 7 18.43 13.08 -4.95
CA LYS A 7 17.69 12.57 -3.79
C LYS A 7 18.22 11.21 -3.33
N LYS A 8 18.50 10.31 -4.28
CA LYS A 8 19.10 9.00 -3.99
C LYS A 8 20.49 9.16 -3.38
N THR A 9 21.36 10.00 -3.95
CA THR A 9 22.70 10.27 -3.43
C THR A 9 22.66 10.85 -2.01
N VAL A 10 21.78 11.81 -1.75
CA VAL A 10 21.58 12.36 -0.39
C VAL A 10 21.16 11.26 0.58
N ASN A 11 20.17 10.44 0.21
CA ASN A 11 19.68 9.33 1.04
C ASN A 11 20.70 8.18 1.21
N SER A 12 21.59 8.01 0.23
CA SER A 12 22.66 7.01 0.25
C SER A 12 23.91 7.47 0.99
N ASN A 13 24.06 8.76 1.28
CA ASN A 13 25.24 9.33 1.95
C ASN A 13 24.95 9.84 3.38
N GLN A 14 23.75 9.62 3.94
CA GLN A 14 23.43 10.04 5.32
C GLN A 14 24.19 9.25 6.40
N ASP A 15 24.83 8.15 6.02
CA ASP A 15 25.63 7.26 6.86
C ASP A 15 27.14 7.59 6.84
N VAL A 16 27.56 8.51 5.97
CA VAL A 16 28.94 8.94 5.84
C VAL A 16 29.08 10.33 6.47
N SER A 17 29.92 10.43 7.52
CA SER A 17 30.31 11.74 8.06
C SER A 17 30.86 12.62 6.93
N ASN A 18 30.55 13.92 6.91
CA ASN A 18 31.06 14.91 5.93
C ASN A 18 32.59 15.10 5.97
N GLN A 19 33.31 14.22 6.66
CA GLN A 19 34.76 14.16 6.68
C GLN A 19 35.30 13.58 5.37
N PRO A 20 36.50 13.97 4.93
CA PRO A 20 37.13 13.42 3.73
C PRO A 20 37.18 11.88 3.77
N PRO A 21 36.90 11.18 2.65
CA PRO A 21 36.90 9.73 2.62
C PRO A 21 38.26 9.18 3.04
N GLN A 22 38.26 8.25 4.00
CA GLN A 22 39.46 7.57 4.48
C GLN A 22 39.54 6.16 3.87
N THR A 23 40.75 5.61 3.78
CA THR A 23 41.07 4.28 3.21
C THR A 23 40.40 3.08 3.91
N LYS A 24 39.50 3.30 4.87
CA LYS A 24 38.83 2.28 5.70
C LYS A 24 37.29 2.37 5.69
N GLN A 25 36.67 3.19 4.85
CA GLN A 25 35.21 3.21 4.72
C GLN A 25 34.73 1.98 3.93
N ASP A 26 34.15 1.02 4.64
CA ASP A 26 33.58 -0.19 4.08
C ASP A 26 32.04 -0.06 4.03
N CYS A 27 31.47 -0.04 2.83
CA CYS A 27 30.03 0.04 2.61
C CYS A 27 29.28 -1.23 3.06
N THR A 28 29.97 -2.29 3.49
CA THR A 28 29.36 -3.54 3.98
C THR A 28 28.82 -3.44 5.41
N ASP A 29 28.94 -2.28 6.07
CA ASP A 29 28.56 -2.06 7.47
C ASP A 29 27.11 -1.63 7.71
N VAL A 30 26.35 -1.34 6.64
CA VAL A 30 24.92 -1.02 6.71
C VAL A 30 24.10 -2.22 6.28
N VAL A 31 23.16 -2.64 7.13
CA VAL A 31 22.21 -3.71 6.81
C VAL A 31 20.88 -3.08 6.35
N HIS A 32 20.42 -3.48 5.17
CA HIS A 32 19.18 -3.03 4.56
C HIS A 32 18.10 -4.10 4.72
N LEU A 33 17.11 -3.81 5.57
CA LEU A 33 15.95 -4.66 5.79
C LEU A 33 14.76 -4.08 5.01
N SER A 34 14.00 -4.92 4.31
CA SER A 34 12.74 -4.51 3.71
C SER A 34 11.62 -5.51 4.00
N LEU A 35 10.49 -5.05 4.55
CA LEU A 35 9.34 -5.88 4.90
C LEU A 35 8.15 -5.57 4.00
N TYR A 36 7.44 -6.60 3.53
CA TYR A 36 6.33 -6.46 2.60
C TYR A 36 5.09 -7.16 3.15
N PHE A 37 4.16 -6.38 3.72
CA PHE A 37 2.89 -6.87 4.27
C PHE A 37 1.81 -6.91 3.19
N ASP A 38 1.44 -8.10 2.74
CA ASP A 38 0.43 -8.23 1.69
C ASP A 38 -1.00 -7.91 2.18
N GLY A 39 -1.86 -7.57 1.23
CA GLY A 39 -3.27 -7.27 1.40
C GLY A 39 -4.11 -8.50 1.74
N THR A 40 -5.36 -8.26 2.11
CA THR A 40 -6.23 -9.37 2.52
C THR A 40 -6.55 -10.28 1.35
N GLY A 41 -6.49 -11.60 1.57
CA GLY A 41 -6.75 -12.57 0.50
C GLY A 41 -5.57 -12.77 -0.45
N ASN A 42 -4.50 -11.99 -0.31
CA ASN A 42 -3.31 -12.09 -1.14
C ASN A 42 -2.23 -12.95 -0.49
N ASN A 43 -1.60 -13.79 -1.30
CA ASN A 43 -0.52 -14.67 -0.93
C ASN A 43 0.37 -15.03 -2.12
N PHE A 44 1.63 -14.60 -2.09
CA PHE A 44 2.63 -14.90 -3.13
C PHE A 44 2.59 -16.35 -3.63
N GLU A 45 2.66 -17.34 -2.73
CA GLU A 45 2.75 -18.75 -3.14
C GLU A 45 1.49 -19.25 -3.87
N LYS A 46 0.30 -18.76 -3.46
CA LYS A 46 -0.98 -19.15 -4.06
C LYS A 46 -1.32 -18.37 -5.33
N ASP A 47 -0.80 -17.17 -5.44
CA ASP A 47 -1.25 -16.19 -6.42
C ASP A 47 -0.30 -16.06 -7.61
N GLN A 48 0.98 -16.46 -7.46
CA GLN A 48 1.98 -16.43 -8.54
C GLN A 48 1.51 -17.17 -9.80
N ASN A 49 0.93 -18.36 -9.65
CA ASN A 49 0.48 -19.18 -10.79
C ASN A 49 -0.83 -18.71 -11.41
N LYS A 50 -1.48 -17.71 -10.78
CA LYS A 50 -2.73 -17.10 -11.26
C LYS A 50 -2.50 -15.71 -11.83
N GLU A 51 -1.24 -15.26 -11.91
CA GLU A 51 -0.84 -13.93 -12.37
C GLU A 51 -1.55 -12.77 -11.63
N LYS A 52 -1.93 -13.03 -10.37
CA LYS A 52 -2.72 -12.10 -9.53
C LYS A 52 -1.96 -11.53 -8.36
N LEU A 53 -0.63 -11.54 -8.44
CA LEU A 53 0.22 -10.98 -7.38
C LEU A 53 -0.14 -9.52 -7.10
N ALA A 54 -0.31 -9.19 -5.83
CA ALA A 54 -0.43 -7.82 -5.37
C ALA A 54 0.92 -7.11 -5.41
N ASN A 55 0.89 -5.77 -5.40
CA ASN A 55 2.07 -4.93 -5.57
C ASN A 55 3.14 -5.13 -4.48
N PRO A 56 2.82 -5.34 -3.18
CA PRO A 56 3.83 -5.69 -2.18
C PRO A 56 4.60 -6.98 -2.51
N ALA A 57 3.93 -8.00 -3.04
CA ALA A 57 4.56 -9.27 -3.40
C ALA A 57 5.51 -9.10 -4.61
N LYS A 58 5.10 -8.31 -5.62
CA LYS A 58 5.96 -7.98 -6.77
C LYS A 58 7.19 -7.16 -6.37
N LEU A 59 7.02 -6.15 -5.50
CA LEU A 59 8.14 -5.37 -4.96
C LEU A 59 9.10 -6.25 -4.15
N TRP A 60 8.57 -7.19 -3.36
CA TRP A 60 9.38 -8.19 -2.68
C TRP A 60 10.16 -9.06 -3.67
N HIS A 61 9.53 -9.54 -4.75
CA HIS A 61 10.18 -10.38 -5.75
C HIS A 61 11.32 -9.64 -6.47
N ASN A 62 11.13 -8.35 -6.78
CA ASN A 62 12.20 -7.46 -7.27
C ASN A 62 13.34 -7.34 -6.23
N ALA A 63 13.03 -7.00 -4.98
CA ALA A 63 14.04 -6.84 -3.94
C ALA A 63 14.81 -8.14 -3.66
N GLN A 64 14.14 -9.29 -3.71
CA GLN A 64 14.74 -10.62 -3.57
C GLN A 64 15.72 -10.90 -4.71
N SER A 65 15.32 -10.63 -5.95
CA SER A 65 16.18 -10.74 -7.13
C SER A 65 17.38 -9.80 -7.05
N TYR A 66 17.17 -8.56 -6.57
CA TYR A 66 18.25 -7.58 -6.36
C TYR A 66 19.26 -8.07 -5.31
N ALA A 67 18.80 -8.58 -4.17
CA ALA A 67 19.68 -9.06 -3.10
C ALA A 67 20.60 -10.20 -3.59
N ILE A 68 20.07 -11.12 -4.40
CA ILE A 68 20.85 -12.19 -5.02
C ILE A 68 21.88 -11.61 -6.01
N PHE A 69 21.45 -10.69 -6.86
CA PHE A 69 22.31 -10.04 -7.83
C PHE A 69 23.44 -9.23 -7.19
N GLU A 70 23.14 -8.41 -6.19
CA GLU A 70 24.09 -7.56 -5.47
C GLU A 70 25.18 -8.42 -4.82
N ARG A 71 24.78 -9.51 -4.16
CA ARG A 71 25.72 -10.47 -3.56
C ARG A 71 26.69 -11.05 -4.59
N LYS A 72 26.17 -11.49 -5.74
CA LYS A 72 26.97 -12.08 -6.82
C LYS A 72 27.88 -11.05 -7.49
N LYS A 73 27.34 -9.89 -7.87
CA LYS A 73 28.06 -8.83 -8.61
C LYS A 73 29.20 -8.23 -7.81
N ASN A 74 28.93 -7.88 -6.55
CA ASN A 74 29.92 -7.23 -5.69
C ASN A 74 30.82 -8.25 -4.98
N ARG A 75 30.70 -9.55 -5.31
CA ARG A 75 31.41 -10.67 -4.66
C ARG A 75 31.30 -10.58 -3.13
N LEU A 76 30.15 -10.13 -2.63
CA LEU A 76 29.91 -9.99 -1.21
C LEU A 76 29.84 -11.38 -0.61
N ARG A 77 30.69 -11.62 0.39
CA ARG A 77 30.66 -12.86 1.16
C ARG A 77 29.39 -12.96 2.00
N ILE A 78 28.87 -11.80 2.41
CA ILE A 78 27.74 -11.65 3.32
C ILE A 78 26.62 -10.91 2.62
N GLN A 79 25.39 -11.41 2.78
CA GLN A 79 24.21 -10.72 2.31
C GLN A 79 23.88 -9.58 3.27
N VAL A 80 23.77 -8.35 2.75
CA VAL A 80 23.44 -7.14 3.55
C VAL A 80 22.04 -6.61 3.26
N SER A 81 21.39 -7.11 2.21
CA SER A 81 20.03 -6.74 1.78
C SER A 81 19.09 -7.92 2.06
N HIS A 82 18.12 -7.73 2.96
CA HIS A 82 17.19 -8.77 3.43
C HIS A 82 15.73 -8.38 3.17
N PRO A 83 15.17 -8.77 2.02
CA PRO A 83 13.74 -8.63 1.74
C PRO A 83 12.93 -9.75 2.42
N ILE A 84 11.89 -9.37 3.16
CA ILE A 84 11.06 -10.25 3.99
C ILE A 84 9.60 -10.10 3.57
N TYR A 85 9.01 -11.19 3.08
CA TYR A 85 7.60 -11.22 2.71
C TYR A 85 6.71 -11.66 3.87
N VAL A 86 5.57 -10.99 4.04
CA VAL A 86 4.57 -11.33 5.05
C VAL A 86 3.21 -11.49 4.36
N SER A 87 2.72 -12.73 4.35
CA SER A 87 1.42 -13.09 3.75
C SER A 87 0.25 -12.26 4.28
N GLY A 88 -0.74 -12.02 3.42
CA GLY A 88 -1.95 -11.29 3.75
C GLY A 88 -2.85 -12.02 4.74
N VAL A 89 -3.59 -11.29 5.56
CA VAL A 89 -4.62 -11.89 6.43
C VAL A 89 -5.71 -12.57 5.60
N GLY A 90 -6.29 -13.65 6.13
CA GLY A 90 -7.25 -14.48 5.38
C GLY A 90 -6.63 -15.45 4.38
N THR A 91 -5.30 -15.56 4.34
CA THR A 91 -4.56 -16.58 3.57
C THR A 91 -3.64 -17.37 4.49
N PRO A 92 -3.20 -18.57 4.08
CA PRO A 92 -2.25 -19.36 4.87
C PRO A 92 -1.01 -18.55 5.23
N PHE A 93 -0.66 -18.61 6.50
CA PHE A 93 0.46 -17.89 7.05
C PHE A 93 1.79 -18.50 6.59
N ASN A 94 2.70 -17.67 6.08
CA ASN A 94 3.97 -18.08 5.45
C ASN A 94 5.14 -18.28 6.43
N GLY A 95 4.92 -18.13 7.74
CA GLY A 95 5.94 -18.43 8.75
C GLY A 95 5.88 -19.88 9.25
N GLU A 96 6.98 -20.34 9.84
CA GLU A 96 7.02 -21.64 10.50
C GLU A 96 6.06 -21.64 11.71
N LEU A 97 5.26 -22.71 11.82
CA LEU A 97 4.29 -22.92 12.89
C LEU A 97 4.47 -24.32 13.46
N ASN A 98 4.42 -24.45 14.78
CA ASN A 98 4.38 -25.76 15.42
C ASN A 98 2.99 -26.43 15.23
N LYS A 99 2.85 -27.71 15.60
CA LYS A 99 1.60 -28.48 15.35
C LYS A 99 0.36 -27.84 15.98
N VAL A 100 0.49 -27.20 17.14
CA VAL A 100 -0.62 -26.54 17.85
C VAL A 100 -0.97 -25.22 17.16
N GLU A 101 0.03 -24.43 16.83
CA GLU A 101 -0.12 -23.17 16.09
C GLU A 101 -0.69 -23.39 14.69
N LYS A 102 -0.32 -24.48 14.01
CA LYS A 102 -0.90 -24.87 12.72
C LYS A 102 -2.40 -25.10 12.83
N ARG A 103 -2.88 -25.81 13.87
CA ARG A 103 -4.33 -26.02 14.08
C ARG A 103 -5.07 -24.70 14.32
N ILE A 104 -4.48 -23.80 15.11
CA ILE A 104 -5.05 -22.46 15.35
C ILE A 104 -5.05 -21.63 14.06
N ALA A 105 -3.96 -21.67 13.29
CA ALA A 105 -3.80 -20.98 12.02
C ALA A 105 -4.82 -21.45 10.98
N THR A 106 -5.02 -22.76 10.81
CA THR A 106 -5.98 -23.31 9.83
C THR A 106 -7.41 -22.80 10.07
N GLY A 107 -7.82 -22.60 11.32
CA GLY A 107 -9.12 -21.99 11.63
C GLY A 107 -9.17 -20.47 11.48
N GLN A 108 -8.05 -19.78 11.70
CA GLN A 108 -7.96 -18.31 11.71
C GLN A 108 -7.59 -17.68 10.37
N ASP A 109 -6.82 -18.37 9.55
CA ASP A 109 -6.21 -17.87 8.31
C ASP A 109 -7.00 -18.32 7.07
N HIS A 110 -8.32 -18.40 7.21
CA HIS A 110 -9.26 -18.66 6.14
C HIS A 110 -9.95 -17.36 5.71
N GLU A 111 -10.45 -17.31 4.48
CA GLU A 111 -11.09 -16.14 3.89
C GLU A 111 -12.27 -15.62 4.75
N LEU A 112 -13.15 -16.53 5.18
CA LEU A 112 -14.30 -16.20 6.04
C LEU A 112 -13.93 -15.75 7.45
N THR A 113 -12.82 -16.22 8.02
CA THR A 113 -12.42 -15.88 9.40
C THR A 113 -11.40 -14.75 9.39
N GLY A 114 -10.15 -15.00 9.01
CA GLY A 114 -9.09 -13.99 8.98
C GLY A 114 -9.33 -12.90 7.93
N GLY A 115 -9.88 -13.27 6.78
CA GLY A 115 -10.21 -12.33 5.71
C GLY A 115 -11.40 -11.43 6.04
N VAL A 116 -12.30 -11.82 6.92
CA VAL A 116 -13.40 -10.93 7.38
C VAL A 116 -13.05 -10.23 8.68
N THR A 117 -12.39 -10.89 9.64
CA THR A 117 -12.18 -10.34 10.99
C THR A 117 -10.82 -9.66 11.19
N GLY A 118 -9.84 -9.89 10.32
CA GLY A 118 -8.45 -9.46 10.52
C GLY A 118 -7.69 -10.27 11.58
N ILE A 119 -8.28 -11.37 12.09
CA ILE A 119 -7.58 -12.32 12.97
C ILE A 119 -6.34 -12.85 12.24
N GLY A 120 -5.23 -12.99 12.99
CA GLY A 120 -3.92 -13.37 12.46
C GLY A 120 -2.97 -12.21 12.19
N GLY A 121 -3.43 -10.95 12.22
CA GLY A 121 -2.58 -9.76 12.02
C GLY A 121 -1.45 -9.61 13.05
N ARG A 122 -1.71 -9.86 14.34
CA ARG A 122 -0.66 -9.82 15.40
C ARG A 122 0.44 -10.85 15.17
N ARG A 123 0.09 -12.02 14.63
CA ARG A 123 1.05 -13.08 14.31
C ARG A 123 2.00 -12.63 13.20
N ARG A 124 1.47 -11.95 12.18
CA ARG A 124 2.22 -11.38 11.05
C ARG A 124 3.18 -10.27 11.49
N LEU A 125 2.79 -9.41 12.44
CA LEU A 125 3.71 -8.42 13.04
C LEU A 125 4.86 -9.09 13.78
N LYS A 126 4.54 -10.05 14.67
CA LYS A 126 5.56 -10.79 15.43
C LYS A 126 6.51 -11.55 14.50
N TYR A 127 5.98 -12.10 13.41
CA TYR A 127 6.79 -12.75 12.39
C TYR A 127 7.74 -11.78 11.69
N GLY A 128 7.26 -10.61 11.25
CA GLY A 128 8.11 -9.60 10.65
C GLY A 128 9.26 -9.20 11.59
N GLU A 129 8.97 -8.97 12.87
CA GLU A 129 9.99 -8.70 13.90
C GLU A 129 10.98 -9.85 14.06
N ASN A 130 10.49 -11.09 14.18
CA ASN A 130 11.35 -12.26 14.30
C ASN A 130 12.27 -12.44 13.09
N GLN A 131 11.79 -12.17 11.87
CA GLN A 131 12.61 -12.25 10.65
C GLN A 131 13.67 -11.14 10.60
N ILE A 132 13.37 -9.95 11.13
CA ILE A 132 14.38 -8.88 11.33
C ILE A 132 15.48 -9.36 12.28
N SER A 133 15.11 -9.82 13.47
CA SER A 133 16.09 -10.32 14.46
C SER A 133 16.95 -11.43 13.86
N LYS A 134 16.33 -12.42 13.22
CA LYS A 134 17.03 -13.53 12.57
C LYS A 134 18.01 -13.05 11.49
N SER A 135 17.56 -12.15 10.61
CA SER A 135 18.41 -11.62 9.53
C SER A 135 19.63 -10.86 10.07
N LEU A 136 19.44 -10.07 11.14
CA LEU A 136 20.52 -9.33 11.79
C LEU A 136 21.50 -10.26 12.52
N GLU A 137 20.99 -11.23 13.27
CA GLU A 137 21.81 -12.23 13.96
C GLU A 137 22.63 -13.09 12.99
N ASP A 138 22.01 -13.57 11.91
CA ASP A 138 22.70 -14.38 10.89
C ASP A 138 23.79 -13.56 10.18
N THR A 139 23.51 -12.30 9.87
CA THR A 139 24.48 -11.36 9.29
C THR A 139 25.64 -11.11 10.24
N LEU A 140 25.35 -10.88 11.53
CA LEU A 140 26.36 -10.68 12.56
C LEU A 140 27.26 -11.91 12.70
N LYS A 141 26.68 -13.11 12.79
CA LYS A 141 27.43 -14.38 12.85
C LYS A 141 28.35 -14.55 11.65
N GLN A 142 27.87 -14.26 10.44
CA GLN A 142 28.69 -14.30 9.23
C GLN A 142 29.84 -13.28 9.26
N LYS A 143 29.59 -12.06 9.78
CA LYS A 143 30.62 -11.02 9.93
C LYS A 143 31.68 -11.42 10.95
N ILE A 144 31.27 -11.99 12.10
CA ILE A 144 32.18 -12.52 13.12
C ILE A 144 33.06 -13.60 12.50
N ALA A 145 32.46 -14.59 11.83
CA ALA A 145 33.21 -15.67 11.17
C ALA A 145 34.18 -15.16 10.11
N GLN A 146 33.79 -14.14 9.33
CA GLN A 146 34.67 -13.51 8.34
C GLN A 146 35.84 -12.77 9.01
N ALA A 147 35.59 -12.05 10.09
CA ALA A 147 36.61 -11.34 10.84
C ALA A 147 37.60 -12.33 11.49
N GLU A 148 37.09 -13.38 12.14
CA GLU A 148 37.90 -14.47 12.68
C GLU A 148 38.76 -15.13 11.61
N ALA A 149 38.20 -15.47 10.44
CA ALA A 149 38.96 -16.11 9.36
C ALA A 149 40.09 -15.22 8.81
N LYS A 150 39.90 -13.89 8.80
CA LYS A 150 40.93 -12.93 8.39
C LYS A 150 42.02 -12.76 9.46
N LEU A 151 41.64 -12.85 10.73
CA LEU A 151 42.52 -12.58 11.86
C LEU A 151 43.29 -13.81 12.34
N LYS A 152 42.70 -15.03 12.28
CA LYS A 152 43.33 -16.29 12.71
C LYS A 152 44.77 -16.48 12.18
N PRO A 153 45.05 -16.31 10.87
CA PRO A 153 46.42 -16.44 10.36
C PRO A 153 47.38 -15.35 10.86
N GLN A 154 46.87 -14.15 11.16
CA GLN A 154 47.67 -13.03 11.66
C GLN A 154 48.02 -13.19 13.14
N VAL A 155 47.16 -13.89 13.89
CA VAL A 155 47.34 -14.20 15.31
C VAL A 155 48.21 -15.43 15.53
N GLU A 156 48.05 -16.47 14.70
CA GLU A 156 48.96 -17.62 14.71
C GLU A 156 50.40 -17.19 14.40
N ALA A 157 50.58 -16.16 13.57
CA ALA A 157 51.88 -15.51 13.33
C ALA A 157 52.40 -14.65 14.50
N ARG A 158 51.57 -14.33 15.51
CA ARG A 158 51.90 -13.47 16.67
C ARG A 158 51.45 -14.15 17.97
N LYS A 159 52.31 -15.03 18.50
CA LYS A 159 52.08 -15.92 19.68
C LYS A 159 51.13 -15.40 20.79
N ASN A 160 50.16 -16.24 21.12
CA ASN A 160 49.36 -16.51 22.35
C ASN A 160 48.82 -15.39 23.27
N GLU A 161 49.35 -14.17 23.31
CA GLU A 161 48.73 -13.06 24.09
C GLU A 161 47.64 -12.32 23.29
N ALA A 162 47.65 -12.48 21.97
CA ALA A 162 46.74 -11.78 21.06
C ALA A 162 45.33 -12.39 21.00
N ILE A 163 45.15 -13.67 21.33
CA ILE A 163 43.85 -14.38 21.19
C ILE A 163 42.81 -13.83 22.18
N VAL A 164 43.16 -13.73 23.47
CA VAL A 164 42.23 -13.26 24.52
C VAL A 164 41.87 -11.78 24.30
N LYS A 165 42.85 -10.92 24.01
CA LYS A 165 42.61 -9.49 23.68
C LYS A 165 41.82 -9.30 22.37
N MET A 166 41.80 -10.30 21.49
CA MET A 166 41.11 -10.22 20.20
C MET A 166 39.63 -10.58 20.32
N GLU A 167 39.28 -11.60 21.09
CA GLU A 167 37.88 -11.90 21.40
C GLU A 167 37.22 -10.70 22.13
N THR A 168 37.96 -10.02 23.01
CA THR A 168 37.49 -8.75 23.61
C THR A 168 37.34 -7.65 22.56
N LYS A 169 38.35 -7.41 21.71
CA LYS A 169 38.33 -6.33 20.70
C LYS A 169 37.35 -6.52 19.54
N LEU A 170 37.10 -7.76 19.12
CA LEU A 170 36.08 -8.07 18.11
C LEU A 170 34.67 -7.81 18.64
N ASN A 171 34.44 -8.06 19.93
CA ASN A 171 33.20 -7.73 20.62
C ASN A 171 33.08 -6.22 20.92
N GLU A 172 34.20 -5.50 21.05
CA GLU A 172 34.24 -4.04 21.23
C GLU A 172 33.97 -3.23 19.95
N HIS A 173 34.12 -3.84 18.76
CA HIS A 173 33.87 -3.16 17.48
C HIS A 173 32.50 -3.51 16.89
N ARG A 174 31.66 -2.49 16.68
CA ARG A 174 30.33 -2.61 16.06
C ARG A 174 30.44 -3.10 14.60
N LEU A 175 30.20 -4.39 14.38
CA LEU A 175 30.23 -5.04 13.05
C LEU A 175 29.03 -4.65 12.17
N ILE A 176 27.87 -4.36 12.77
CA ILE A 176 26.71 -3.78 12.07
C ILE A 176 26.59 -2.31 12.51
N LYS A 177 27.02 -1.37 11.68
CA LYS A 177 27.11 0.05 12.02
C LYS A 177 25.79 0.80 11.92
N LYS A 178 24.90 0.39 11.02
CA LYS A 178 23.58 1.01 10.81
C LYS A 178 22.58 0.01 10.24
N ILE A 179 21.30 0.17 10.58
CA ILE A 179 20.18 -0.60 10.06
C ILE A 179 19.22 0.35 9.36
N ASN A 180 18.99 0.11 8.07
CA ASN A 180 17.97 0.82 7.30
C ASN A 180 16.76 -0.10 7.12
N LEU A 181 15.63 0.25 7.73
CA LEU A 181 14.38 -0.50 7.61
C LEU A 181 13.43 0.19 6.64
N SER A 182 12.99 -0.54 5.62
CA SER A 182 11.93 -0.13 4.70
C SER A 182 10.71 -1.04 4.86
N ILE A 183 9.51 -0.48 4.83
CA ILE A 183 8.29 -1.23 5.10
C ILE A 183 7.28 -0.92 3.99
N PHE A 184 6.67 -1.96 3.46
CA PHE A 184 5.63 -1.87 2.46
C PHE A 184 4.35 -2.55 2.93
N GLY A 185 3.21 -2.09 2.45
CA GLY A 185 2.00 -2.89 2.60
C GLY A 185 0.83 -2.44 1.74
N PHE A 186 -0.15 -3.31 1.57
CA PHE A 186 -1.39 -3.03 0.84
C PHE A 186 -2.60 -3.34 1.73
N SER A 187 -3.68 -2.54 1.67
CA SER A 187 -4.94 -2.84 2.35
C SER A 187 -4.77 -2.95 3.87
N ARG A 188 -5.21 -4.06 4.48
CA ARG A 188 -4.88 -4.40 5.88
C ARG A 188 -3.39 -4.63 6.11
N GLY A 189 -2.65 -5.08 5.11
CA GLY A 189 -1.18 -5.13 5.14
C GLY A 189 -0.56 -3.73 5.31
N ALA A 190 -1.13 -2.70 4.69
CA ALA A 190 -0.72 -1.31 4.92
C ALA A 190 -1.03 -0.84 6.35
N ALA A 191 -2.18 -1.24 6.92
CA ALA A 191 -2.48 -0.96 8.33
C ALA A 191 -1.48 -1.67 9.26
N LEU A 192 -1.10 -2.92 8.95
CA LEU A 192 -0.04 -3.64 9.66
C LEU A 192 1.32 -2.96 9.51
N ALA A 193 1.67 -2.47 8.31
CA ALA A 193 2.92 -1.75 8.06
C ALA A 193 3.04 -0.48 8.89
N ARG A 194 1.96 0.32 9.00
CA ARG A 194 1.90 1.52 9.85
C ARG A 194 2.11 1.17 11.32
N VAL A 195 1.35 0.20 11.83
CA VAL A 195 1.50 -0.29 13.21
C VAL A 195 2.90 -0.83 13.46
N PHE A 196 3.45 -1.62 12.54
CA PHE A 196 4.78 -2.19 12.64
C PHE A 196 5.84 -1.09 12.73
N SER A 197 5.75 -0.06 11.89
CA SER A 197 6.69 1.08 11.92
C SER A 197 6.70 1.77 13.29
N ASN A 198 5.52 2.03 13.86
CA ASN A 198 5.37 2.64 15.18
C ASN A 198 5.89 1.72 16.30
N GLU A 199 5.56 0.42 16.25
CA GLU A 199 6.04 -0.55 17.24
C GLU A 199 7.56 -0.67 17.22
N MET A 200 8.18 -0.69 16.04
CA MET A 200 9.64 -0.73 15.90
C MET A 200 10.30 0.53 16.44
N ILE A 201 9.76 1.72 16.12
CA ILE A 201 10.24 2.99 16.65
C ILE A 201 10.17 2.99 18.18
N TRP A 202 9.04 2.62 18.77
CA TRP A 202 8.89 2.66 20.23
C TRP A 202 9.72 1.63 20.98
N LYS A 203 10.11 0.53 20.32
CA LYS A 203 11.00 -0.50 20.90
C LYS A 203 12.46 -0.10 20.84
N THR A 204 12.83 0.80 19.93
CA THR A 204 14.22 1.17 19.63
C THR A 204 14.55 2.61 20.00
N GLU A 205 13.55 3.41 20.37
CA GLU A 205 13.70 4.78 20.87
C GLU A 205 14.60 4.83 22.11
N THR A 206 15.60 5.72 22.08
CA THR A 206 16.41 6.07 23.24
C THR A 206 16.02 7.45 23.78
N GLU A 207 16.63 7.89 24.89
CA GLU A 207 16.24 9.14 25.57
C GLU A 207 16.39 10.40 24.70
N ASP A 208 17.35 10.40 23.77
CA ASP A 208 17.59 11.48 22.80
C ASP A 208 16.68 11.42 21.56
N LEU A 209 15.66 10.55 21.56
CA LEU A 209 14.73 10.27 20.46
C LEU A 209 15.35 9.59 19.23
N SER A 210 16.66 9.28 19.23
CA SER A 210 17.28 8.42 18.23
C SER A 210 16.82 6.97 18.38
N LEU A 211 16.97 6.19 17.30
CA LEU A 211 16.59 4.77 17.29
C LEU A 211 17.84 3.90 17.28
N LYS A 212 17.91 2.95 18.22
CA LYS A 212 18.97 1.96 18.30
C LYS A 212 18.37 0.57 18.54
N TYR A 213 18.84 -0.41 17.76
CA TYR A 213 18.39 -1.79 17.82
C TYR A 213 19.44 -2.66 18.52
N GLN A 214 19.03 -3.38 19.56
CA GLN A 214 19.89 -4.35 20.23
C GLN A 214 19.91 -5.66 19.44
N ILE A 215 21.08 -6.03 18.91
CA ILE A 215 21.27 -7.30 18.21
C ILE A 215 21.85 -8.31 19.21
N SER A 216 21.29 -9.52 19.25
CA SER A 216 21.84 -10.59 20.09
C SER A 216 23.25 -10.94 19.63
N GLY A 217 24.21 -10.94 20.56
CA GLY A 217 25.63 -11.18 20.27
C GLY A 217 26.44 -9.93 19.88
N GLN A 218 25.83 -8.74 19.79
CA GLN A 218 26.56 -7.47 19.66
C GLN A 218 26.47 -6.70 20.98
N VAL A 219 27.60 -6.21 21.49
CA VAL A 219 27.64 -5.47 22.76
C VAL A 219 26.86 -4.16 22.67
N GLU A 220 27.20 -3.35 21.67
CA GLU A 220 26.59 -2.02 21.47
C GLU A 220 25.38 -2.07 20.53
N PRO A 221 24.24 -1.45 20.88
CA PRO A 221 23.10 -1.29 19.97
C PRO A 221 23.49 -0.64 18.64
N ALA A 222 22.93 -1.11 17.53
CA ALA A 222 23.14 -0.53 16.21
C ALA A 222 22.14 0.60 15.94
N PRO A 223 22.57 1.79 15.48
CA PRO A 223 21.69 2.84 14.98
C PRO A 223 20.72 2.31 13.93
N MET A 224 19.47 2.73 14.01
CA MET A 224 18.40 2.28 13.14
C MET A 224 17.64 3.47 12.56
N GLU A 225 17.14 3.32 11.33
CA GLU A 225 16.25 4.30 10.71
C GLU A 225 15.11 3.61 9.98
N ILE A 226 13.90 4.18 10.06
CA ILE A 226 12.79 3.82 9.18
C ILE A 226 12.91 4.66 7.92
N GLN A 227 13.60 4.10 6.92
CA GLN A 227 14.02 4.80 5.71
C GLN A 227 12.82 5.11 4.79
N PHE A 228 11.90 4.15 4.64
CA PHE A 228 10.79 4.24 3.70
C PHE A 228 9.56 3.48 4.21
N LEU A 229 8.38 4.10 4.14
CA LEU A 229 7.08 3.46 4.33
C LEU A 229 6.24 3.62 3.06
N GLY A 230 6.13 2.57 2.25
CA GLY A 230 5.37 2.54 1.00
C GLY A 230 4.08 1.76 1.13
N ILE A 231 2.94 2.45 1.15
CA ILE A 231 1.64 1.81 1.40
C ILE A 231 0.64 2.05 0.27
N PHE A 232 -0.17 1.04 0.00
CA PHE A 232 -1.25 1.07 -0.96
C PHE A 232 -2.58 0.96 -0.22
N ASP A 233 -3.43 1.96 -0.42
CA ASP A 233 -4.83 2.05 -0.06
C ASP A 233 -5.15 1.43 1.30
N THR A 234 -4.70 2.09 2.37
CA THR A 234 -4.80 1.57 3.74
C THR A 234 -6.25 1.39 4.17
N VAL A 235 -6.60 0.18 4.59
CA VAL A 235 -7.92 -0.13 5.17
C VAL A 235 -7.71 -0.82 6.52
N ALA A 236 -8.05 -0.13 7.61
CA ALA A 236 -7.85 -0.66 8.97
C ALA A 236 -9.07 -1.42 9.56
N SER A 237 -10.24 -1.35 8.94
CA SER A 237 -11.50 -1.86 9.51
C SER A 237 -12.11 -3.03 8.73
N PHE A 238 -12.75 -3.99 9.41
CA PHE A 238 -13.82 -4.83 8.85
C PHE A 238 -14.94 -5.11 9.88
N GLY A 239 -16.20 -5.06 9.43
CA GLY A 239 -17.45 -5.36 10.17
C GLY A 239 -18.63 -4.50 9.70
N LEU A 240 -19.88 -5.02 9.72
CA LEU A 240 -21.11 -4.25 9.47
C LEU A 240 -21.11 -2.96 10.34
N PRO A 241 -21.42 -1.78 9.78
CA PRO A 241 -21.45 -0.52 10.54
C PRO A 241 -22.46 -0.53 11.70
N ALA A 242 -23.40 -1.48 11.69
CA ALA A 242 -24.43 -1.66 12.72
C ALA A 242 -24.02 -2.60 13.87
N THR A 243 -22.91 -3.35 13.77
CA THR A 243 -22.37 -4.10 14.90
C THR A 243 -21.19 -3.35 15.50
N ASN A 244 -21.53 -2.32 16.28
CA ASN A 244 -20.72 -1.86 17.42
C ASN A 244 -20.60 -2.96 18.50
N MET A 245 -20.50 -4.23 18.11
CA MET A 245 -19.92 -5.24 18.98
C MET A 245 -18.51 -4.75 19.28
N SER A 246 -18.22 -4.62 20.56
CA SER A 246 -16.92 -4.28 21.12
C SER A 246 -15.85 -5.24 20.58
N ASN A 247 -15.33 -4.93 19.38
CA ASN A 247 -14.29 -5.68 18.71
C ASN A 247 -12.97 -5.45 19.44
N LYS A 248 -12.75 -6.21 20.53
CA LYS A 248 -11.42 -6.48 21.14
C LYS A 248 -10.41 -7.05 20.13
N PHE A 249 -10.85 -7.37 18.90
CA PHE A 249 -10.06 -7.92 17.80
C PHE A 249 -9.77 -6.92 16.65
N SER A 250 -10.32 -5.70 16.71
CA SER A 250 -10.02 -4.62 15.75
C SER A 250 -8.76 -3.83 16.17
N PHE A 251 -8.17 -3.03 15.28
CA PHE A 251 -7.04 -2.13 15.60
C PHE A 251 -7.36 -1.08 16.70
N LYS A 252 -8.57 -1.08 17.30
CA LYS A 252 -8.90 -0.32 18.51
C LYS A 252 -7.84 -0.55 19.60
N GLY A 253 -7.00 0.47 19.81
CA GLY A 253 -5.91 0.47 20.79
C GLY A 253 -4.50 0.51 20.19
N ARG A 254 -4.33 0.25 18.89
CA ARG A 254 -3.06 0.40 18.18
C ARG A 254 -3.01 1.72 17.42
N ASP A 255 -1.85 2.36 17.48
CA ASP A 255 -1.64 3.65 16.84
C ASP A 255 -1.25 3.46 15.38
N MET A 256 -2.07 3.98 14.48
CA MET A 256 -1.83 3.94 13.05
C MET A 256 -1.40 5.30 12.50
N VAL A 257 -1.33 6.34 13.33
CA VAL A 257 -0.76 7.61 12.89
C VAL A 257 0.74 7.38 12.72
N VAL A 258 1.24 7.60 11.51
CA VAL A 258 2.64 7.35 11.18
C VAL A 258 3.52 8.30 12.00
N ASP A 259 4.54 7.76 12.66
CA ASP A 259 5.48 8.56 13.44
C ASP A 259 6.32 9.49 12.50
N PRO A 260 6.45 10.79 12.80
CA PRO A 260 7.22 11.75 11.99
C PRO A 260 8.69 11.37 11.74
N ARG A 261 9.26 10.45 12.53
CA ARG A 261 10.63 9.94 12.34
C ARG A 261 10.79 9.01 11.13
N VAL A 262 9.68 8.58 10.51
CA VAL A 262 9.72 7.88 9.22
C VAL A 262 10.23 8.86 8.14
N LYS A 263 11.40 8.55 7.55
CA LYS A 263 12.11 9.51 6.68
C LYS A 263 11.36 9.83 5.39
N ASN A 264 10.80 8.81 4.74
CA ASN A 264 10.02 8.94 3.51
C ASN A 264 8.75 8.09 3.63
N CYS A 265 7.59 8.63 3.28
CA CYS A 265 6.33 7.89 3.31
C CYS A 265 5.53 8.15 2.03
N VAL A 266 5.05 7.11 1.38
CA VAL A 266 4.19 7.24 0.20
C VAL A 266 2.95 6.41 0.41
N HIS A 267 1.79 7.05 0.32
CA HIS A 267 0.50 6.39 0.37
C HIS A 267 -0.25 6.59 -0.94
N GLN A 268 -0.49 5.51 -1.67
CA GLN A 268 -1.26 5.54 -2.93
C GLN A 268 -2.69 5.09 -2.66
N VAL A 269 -3.67 5.95 -2.92
CA VAL A 269 -5.08 5.77 -2.55
C VAL A 269 -5.93 5.50 -3.79
N ALA A 270 -6.88 4.56 -3.68
CA ALA A 270 -7.85 4.28 -4.74
C ALA A 270 -8.96 5.34 -4.78
N GLY A 271 -9.05 6.04 -5.90
CA GLY A 271 -9.97 7.15 -6.12
C GLY A 271 -11.40 6.71 -6.43
N ASN A 272 -11.61 5.48 -6.90
CA ASN A 272 -12.92 5.02 -7.36
C ASN A 272 -13.54 3.90 -6.50
N GLU A 273 -12.92 3.50 -5.39
CA GLU A 273 -13.43 2.42 -4.53
C GLU A 273 -14.81 2.72 -3.90
N LEU A 274 -15.79 1.87 -4.18
CA LEU A 274 -17.21 2.07 -3.84
C LEU A 274 -17.69 1.29 -2.61
N ARG A 275 -16.91 0.31 -2.13
CA ARG A 275 -17.37 -0.59 -1.07
C ARG A 275 -17.52 0.11 0.26
N PHE A 276 -18.59 -0.23 0.97
CA PHE A 276 -18.82 0.25 2.33
C PHE A 276 -17.71 -0.20 3.28
N ALA A 277 -17.32 -1.46 3.17
CA ALA A 277 -16.31 -2.07 4.03
C ALA A 277 -14.86 -1.58 3.81
N PHE A 278 -14.59 -0.71 2.82
CA PHE A 278 -13.24 -0.25 2.45
C PHE A 278 -13.06 1.27 2.62
N PRO A 279 -13.29 1.84 3.81
CA PRO A 279 -12.88 3.21 4.06
C PRO A 279 -11.35 3.31 3.98
N VAL A 280 -10.83 4.43 3.49
CA VAL A 280 -9.38 4.67 3.48
C VAL A 280 -8.95 5.39 4.74
N ASP A 281 -7.89 4.89 5.38
CA ASP A 281 -7.20 5.57 6.46
C ASP A 281 -6.08 6.44 5.89
N SER A 282 -6.29 7.75 5.85
CA SER A 282 -5.29 8.73 5.44
C SER A 282 -4.07 8.72 6.38
N ILE A 283 -2.91 9.08 5.83
CA ILE A 283 -1.69 9.37 6.61
C ILE A 283 -1.63 10.82 7.10
N CYS A 284 -2.59 11.67 6.70
CA CYS A 284 -2.72 13.01 7.21
C CYS A 284 -3.28 13.01 8.65
N LEU A 285 -2.90 14.06 9.39
CA LEU A 285 -3.48 14.41 10.67
C LEU A 285 -3.87 15.89 10.60
N ASP A 286 -5.12 16.18 10.94
CA ASP A 286 -5.74 17.51 10.82
C ASP A 286 -5.56 18.08 9.40
N GLY A 287 -5.75 17.23 8.38
CA GLY A 287 -5.59 17.58 6.97
C GLY A 287 -4.16 17.86 6.51
N LYS A 288 -3.12 17.53 7.30
CA LYS A 288 -1.72 17.81 6.97
C LYS A 288 -0.84 16.58 7.05
N LEU A 289 0.15 16.49 6.16
CA LEU A 289 1.25 15.53 6.26
C LEU A 289 2.23 15.98 7.34
N ALA A 290 2.73 15.03 8.14
CA ALA A 290 3.73 15.34 9.16
C ALA A 290 5.05 15.84 8.55
N ASN A 291 5.40 15.36 7.36
CA ASN A 291 6.58 15.81 6.61
C ASN A 291 6.23 16.01 5.11
N PRO A 292 5.73 17.18 4.70
CA PRO A 292 5.25 17.42 3.33
C PRO A 292 6.36 17.36 2.25
N LYS A 293 7.64 17.47 2.62
CA LYS A 293 8.76 17.39 1.68
C LYS A 293 9.06 15.96 1.24
N THR A 294 8.97 15.01 2.16
CA THR A 294 9.33 13.61 1.90
C THR A 294 8.15 12.65 1.94
N TRP A 295 7.00 13.09 2.46
CA TRP A 295 5.77 12.30 2.48
C TRP A 295 4.84 12.70 1.35
N LYS A 296 4.15 11.72 0.77
CA LYS A 296 3.20 11.90 -0.32
C LYS A 296 1.97 11.04 -0.08
N GLU A 297 0.79 11.62 -0.28
CA GLU A 297 -0.47 10.88 -0.34
C GLU A 297 -1.11 11.17 -1.71
N ILE A 298 -1.19 10.16 -2.57
CA ILE A 298 -1.48 10.31 -4.00
C ILE A 298 -2.72 9.50 -4.34
N VAL A 299 -3.74 10.13 -4.92
CA VAL A 299 -4.94 9.43 -5.39
C VAL A 299 -4.75 8.97 -6.84
N TYR A 300 -5.05 7.71 -7.11
CA TYR A 300 -5.05 7.09 -8.44
C TYR A 300 -6.48 6.75 -8.87
N PRO A 301 -6.77 6.69 -10.19
CA PRO A 301 -8.03 6.13 -10.66
C PRO A 301 -8.08 4.63 -10.33
N GLY A 302 -9.28 4.05 -10.38
CA GLY A 302 -9.51 2.63 -10.13
C GLY A 302 -9.93 2.28 -8.70
N MET A 303 -10.25 1.00 -8.52
CA MET A 303 -10.68 0.40 -7.26
C MET A 303 -9.49 0.00 -6.37
N HIS A 304 -9.77 -0.53 -5.18
CA HIS A 304 -8.75 -0.94 -4.20
C HIS A 304 -7.61 -1.79 -4.79
N SER A 305 -7.96 -2.85 -5.52
CA SER A 305 -6.98 -3.79 -6.11
C SER A 305 -6.51 -3.37 -7.51
N ASP A 306 -7.11 -2.34 -8.12
CA ASP A 306 -6.54 -1.69 -9.31
C ASP A 306 -5.29 -0.87 -8.93
N VAL A 307 -5.27 -0.29 -7.72
CA VAL A 307 -4.12 0.43 -7.18
C VAL A 307 -3.13 -0.49 -6.47
N GLY A 308 -3.63 -1.41 -5.63
CA GLY A 308 -2.78 -2.32 -4.85
C GLY A 308 -2.34 -3.59 -5.57
N GLY A 309 -2.91 -3.89 -6.74
CA GLY A 309 -2.81 -5.21 -7.38
C GLY A 309 -3.69 -6.26 -6.71
N GLY A 310 -3.74 -7.46 -7.27
CA GLY A 310 -4.52 -8.58 -6.73
C GLY A 310 -5.61 -9.14 -7.64
N TYR A 311 -5.95 -8.45 -8.73
CA TYR A 311 -6.89 -8.98 -9.74
C TYR A 311 -6.20 -9.98 -10.66
N GLU A 312 -6.91 -11.07 -10.98
CA GLU A 312 -6.53 -12.02 -12.04
C GLU A 312 -6.60 -11.32 -13.41
N PRO A 313 -5.75 -11.68 -14.39
CA PRO A 313 -5.85 -11.15 -15.74
C PRO A 313 -7.25 -11.41 -16.32
N ASN A 314 -7.86 -10.39 -16.91
CA ASN A 314 -9.18 -10.47 -17.57
C ASN A 314 -10.33 -10.87 -16.63
N SER A 315 -10.18 -10.69 -15.32
CA SER A 315 -11.30 -10.83 -14.39
C SER A 315 -12.37 -9.80 -14.74
N GLN A 316 -13.64 -10.22 -14.86
CA GLN A 316 -14.73 -9.36 -15.34
C GLN A 316 -14.46 -8.75 -16.74
N THR A 317 -13.62 -9.40 -17.56
CA THR A 317 -13.07 -8.90 -18.84
C THR A 317 -12.22 -7.63 -18.74
N ILE A 318 -11.75 -7.29 -17.54
CA ILE A 318 -10.93 -6.11 -17.27
C ILE A 318 -9.46 -6.51 -17.18
N SER A 319 -8.59 -5.73 -17.82
CA SER A 319 -7.15 -5.94 -17.74
C SER A 319 -6.62 -5.47 -16.39
N ASN A 320 -5.77 -6.28 -15.76
CA ASN A 320 -5.07 -5.91 -14.54
C ASN A 320 -3.77 -5.13 -14.80
N ASN A 321 -3.49 -4.74 -16.07
CA ASN A 321 -2.24 -4.09 -16.45
C ASN A 321 -2.08 -2.70 -15.81
N PHE A 322 -3.18 -1.98 -15.56
CA PHE A 322 -3.13 -0.67 -14.90
C PHE A 322 -2.44 -0.69 -13.53
N ALA A 323 -2.58 -1.77 -12.74
CA ALA A 323 -1.91 -1.90 -11.45
C ALA A 323 -0.37 -1.81 -11.52
N ARG A 324 0.23 -1.95 -12.72
CA ARG A 324 1.67 -1.79 -12.95
C ARG A 324 2.11 -0.32 -12.93
N ILE A 325 1.21 0.63 -13.18
CA ILE A 325 1.52 2.07 -13.09
C ILE A 325 1.73 2.51 -11.61
N PRO A 326 0.78 2.30 -10.68
CA PRO A 326 1.01 2.55 -9.25
C PRO A 326 2.22 1.81 -8.70
N LEU A 327 2.42 0.54 -9.12
CA LEU A 327 3.59 -0.26 -8.78
C LEU A 327 4.90 0.41 -9.20
N LYS A 328 5.01 0.84 -10.46
CA LYS A 328 6.19 1.56 -10.97
C LYS A 328 6.44 2.85 -10.19
N HIS A 329 5.39 3.64 -9.93
CA HIS A 329 5.55 4.88 -9.18
C HIS A 329 6.02 4.63 -7.74
N MET A 330 5.52 3.57 -7.08
CA MET A 330 6.02 3.17 -5.75
C MET A 330 7.47 2.70 -5.82
N LEU A 331 7.84 1.93 -6.85
CA LEU A 331 9.21 1.49 -7.10
C LEU A 331 10.16 2.68 -7.25
N ASP A 332 9.79 3.67 -8.05
CA ASP A 332 10.58 4.88 -8.29
C ASP A 332 10.82 5.67 -6.98
N GLU A 333 9.79 5.81 -6.13
CA GLU A 333 9.91 6.46 -4.82
C GLU A 333 10.76 5.65 -3.84
N ALA A 334 10.62 4.32 -3.82
CA ALA A 334 11.41 3.43 -2.98
C ALA A 334 12.90 3.49 -3.34
N VAL A 335 13.24 3.35 -4.63
CA VAL A 335 14.65 3.41 -5.07
C VAL A 335 15.25 4.80 -4.84
N SER A 336 14.47 5.86 -5.06
CA SER A 336 14.90 7.23 -4.74
C SER A 336 15.11 7.46 -3.24
N SER A 337 14.47 6.65 -2.41
CA SER A 337 14.62 6.62 -0.96
C SER A 337 15.69 5.64 -0.47
N ASN A 338 16.57 5.15 -1.37
CA ASN A 338 17.65 4.20 -1.06
C ASN A 338 17.18 2.82 -0.58
N VAL A 339 15.97 2.38 -0.97
CA VAL A 339 15.58 0.99 -0.79
C VAL A 339 16.32 0.10 -1.81
N LYS A 340 16.84 -1.04 -1.35
CA LYS A 340 17.67 -1.95 -2.15
C LYS A 340 16.82 -2.86 -3.04
N MET A 341 16.54 -2.37 -4.25
CA MET A 341 15.85 -3.09 -5.33
C MET A 341 16.31 -2.56 -6.70
N PHE A 342 16.02 -3.28 -7.78
CA PHE A 342 16.27 -2.76 -9.11
C PHE A 342 15.32 -1.60 -9.42
N ASP A 343 15.83 -0.49 -9.95
CA ASP A 343 14.96 0.48 -10.62
C ASP A 343 14.33 -0.14 -11.88
N PHE A 344 13.30 0.53 -12.41
CA PHE A 344 12.49 0.00 -13.50
C PHE A 344 13.32 -0.41 -14.73
N ILE A 345 14.32 0.40 -15.11
CA ILE A 345 15.19 0.15 -16.27
C ILE A 345 16.15 -1.01 -16.00
N ASN A 346 16.77 -1.04 -14.82
CA ASN A 346 17.67 -2.12 -14.45
C ASN A 346 16.91 -3.44 -14.26
N LEU A 347 15.66 -3.40 -13.80
CA LEU A 347 14.80 -4.58 -13.69
C LEU A 347 14.54 -5.16 -15.08
N GLN A 348 14.14 -4.32 -16.04
CA GLN A 348 13.95 -4.72 -17.44
C GLN A 348 15.20 -5.35 -18.05
N ASN A 349 16.37 -4.75 -17.81
CA ASN A 349 17.62 -5.17 -18.43
C ASN A 349 18.30 -6.37 -17.74
N LYS A 350 18.15 -6.51 -16.41
CA LYS A 350 18.86 -7.53 -15.61
C LYS A 350 17.98 -8.70 -15.22
N GLN A 351 16.67 -8.53 -15.20
CA GLN A 351 15.67 -9.54 -14.84
C GLN A 351 14.48 -9.47 -15.82
N SER A 352 14.77 -9.64 -17.11
CA SER A 352 13.81 -9.40 -18.19
C SER A 352 12.54 -10.25 -18.10
N GLN A 353 12.64 -11.49 -17.62
CA GLN A 353 11.48 -12.37 -17.46
C GLN A 353 10.56 -11.86 -16.35
N LEU A 354 11.11 -11.64 -15.15
CA LEU A 354 10.40 -11.02 -14.03
C LEU A 354 9.75 -9.69 -14.42
N PHE A 355 10.46 -8.85 -15.19
CA PHE A 355 9.93 -7.59 -15.68
C PHE A 355 8.70 -7.81 -16.58
N LYS A 356 8.79 -8.70 -17.57
CA LYS A 356 7.68 -9.01 -18.49
C LYS A 356 6.45 -9.50 -17.75
N ASP A 357 6.64 -10.38 -16.78
CA ASP A 357 5.53 -11.05 -16.09
C ASP A 357 4.83 -10.11 -15.07
N GLU A 358 5.60 -9.29 -14.36
CA GLU A 358 5.07 -8.56 -13.19
C GLU A 358 5.04 -7.03 -13.34
N PHE A 359 5.92 -6.43 -14.14
CA PHE A 359 6.17 -4.98 -14.17
C PHE A 359 5.91 -4.30 -15.52
N HIS A 360 5.77 -5.05 -16.60
CA HIS A 360 5.56 -4.49 -17.93
C HIS A 360 4.24 -3.70 -18.01
N ILE A 361 4.36 -2.45 -18.41
CA ILE A 361 3.23 -1.54 -18.66
C ILE A 361 3.04 -1.49 -20.17
N GLU A 362 1.85 -1.81 -20.64
CA GLU A 362 1.50 -1.68 -22.06
C GLU A 362 1.39 -0.21 -22.46
N ASP A 363 1.82 0.14 -23.67
CA ASP A 363 1.77 1.51 -24.18
C ASP A 363 0.35 2.11 -24.10
N LYS A 364 -0.66 1.30 -24.41
CA LYS A 364 -2.08 1.71 -24.31
C LYS A 364 -2.49 2.02 -22.87
N THR A 365 -2.04 1.22 -21.90
CA THR A 365 -2.30 1.47 -20.47
C THR A 365 -1.71 2.81 -20.04
N GLN A 366 -0.46 3.08 -20.43
CA GLN A 366 0.23 4.34 -20.11
C GLN A 366 -0.48 5.53 -20.75
N GLN A 367 -0.79 5.45 -22.05
CA GLN A 367 -1.47 6.52 -22.80
C GLN A 367 -2.83 6.87 -22.19
N LEU A 368 -3.66 5.87 -21.89
CA LEU A 368 -5.00 6.08 -21.34
C LEU A 368 -4.95 6.62 -19.90
N PHE A 369 -3.98 6.18 -19.10
CA PHE A 369 -3.74 6.75 -17.78
C PHE A 369 -3.35 8.23 -17.84
N GLU A 370 -2.46 8.61 -18.75
CA GLU A 370 -2.06 10.02 -18.94
C GLU A 370 -3.25 10.89 -19.38
N ALA A 371 -4.13 10.37 -20.23
CA ALA A 371 -5.37 11.06 -20.61
C ALA A 371 -6.29 11.28 -19.41
N VAL A 372 -6.45 10.27 -18.54
CA VAL A 372 -7.21 10.37 -17.29
C VAL A 372 -6.60 11.41 -16.34
N GLN A 373 -5.28 11.38 -16.14
CA GLN A 373 -4.60 12.37 -15.29
C GLN A 373 -4.80 13.80 -15.82
N LYS A 374 -4.70 13.98 -17.15
CA LYS A 374 -4.95 15.28 -17.79
C LYS A 374 -6.40 15.74 -17.60
N ALA A 375 -7.37 14.84 -17.67
CA ALA A 375 -8.78 15.16 -17.51
C ALA A 375 -9.16 15.50 -16.05
N VAL A 376 -8.55 14.83 -15.07
CA VAL A 376 -8.78 15.08 -13.64
C VAL A 376 -8.04 16.34 -13.16
N GLY A 377 -6.86 16.60 -13.71
CA GLY A 377 -6.00 17.71 -13.32
C GLY A 377 -5.02 17.36 -12.20
N VAL A 378 -4.30 18.38 -11.73
CA VAL A 378 -3.28 18.23 -10.67
C VAL A 378 -3.93 17.93 -9.32
N SER A 379 -3.29 17.09 -8.50
CA SER A 379 -3.71 16.84 -7.12
C SER A 379 -3.88 18.14 -6.36
N THR A 380 -4.96 18.23 -5.60
CA THR A 380 -5.28 19.39 -4.73
C THR A 380 -4.52 19.36 -3.40
N GLY A 381 -3.73 18.30 -3.14
CA GLY A 381 -3.15 18.03 -1.83
C GLY A 381 -4.17 17.58 -0.78
N ASN A 382 -5.44 17.41 -1.15
CA ASN A 382 -6.51 16.95 -0.27
C ASN A 382 -7.14 15.68 -0.85
N VAL A 383 -6.91 14.55 -0.17
CA VAL A 383 -7.38 13.23 -0.63
C VAL A 383 -8.88 13.17 -0.89
N LYS A 384 -9.71 13.80 -0.04
CA LYS A 384 -11.17 13.80 -0.23
C LYS A 384 -11.55 14.50 -1.53
N LYS A 385 -10.96 15.66 -1.80
CA LYS A 385 -11.20 16.42 -3.04
C LYS A 385 -10.69 15.67 -4.27
N ASP A 386 -9.52 15.06 -4.17
CA ASP A 386 -8.93 14.30 -5.29
C ASP A 386 -9.77 13.04 -5.60
N ILE A 387 -10.26 12.33 -4.58
CA ILE A 387 -11.24 11.23 -4.75
C ILE A 387 -12.47 11.74 -5.50
N ILE A 388 -13.07 12.87 -5.08
CA ILE A 388 -14.23 13.45 -5.77
C ILE A 388 -13.91 13.75 -7.24
N ASN A 389 -12.73 14.28 -7.56
CA ASN A 389 -12.35 14.58 -8.94
C ASN A 389 -12.25 13.32 -9.81
N TYR A 390 -11.67 12.24 -9.29
CA TYR A 390 -11.67 10.94 -9.97
C TYR A 390 -13.07 10.33 -10.07
N MET A 391 -13.93 10.51 -9.07
CA MET A 391 -15.32 10.04 -9.10
C MET A 391 -16.16 10.77 -10.15
N LYS A 392 -15.96 12.08 -10.33
CA LYS A 392 -16.61 12.85 -11.42
C LYS A 392 -16.28 12.26 -12.78
N LEU A 393 -15.00 11.95 -13.02
CA LEU A 393 -14.58 11.37 -14.30
C LEU A 393 -15.12 9.93 -14.46
N HIS A 394 -15.13 9.14 -13.39
CA HIS A 394 -15.69 7.79 -13.38
C HIS A 394 -17.18 7.79 -13.75
N TYR A 395 -18.01 8.60 -13.08
CA TYR A 395 -19.42 8.71 -13.40
C TYR A 395 -19.66 9.22 -14.83
N GLY A 396 -18.88 10.22 -15.27
CA GLY A 396 -18.97 10.71 -16.65
C GLY A 396 -18.57 9.68 -17.69
N ALA A 397 -17.56 8.84 -17.42
CA ALA A 397 -17.14 7.76 -18.31
C ALA A 397 -18.24 6.69 -18.46
N TYR A 398 -18.78 6.18 -17.34
CA TYR A 398 -19.87 5.19 -17.40
C TYR A 398 -21.16 5.77 -17.98
N GLY A 399 -21.47 7.05 -17.71
CA GLY A 399 -22.61 7.74 -18.32
C GLY A 399 -22.46 7.91 -19.83
N THR A 400 -21.27 8.28 -20.30
CA THR A 400 -20.94 8.38 -21.74
C THR A 400 -21.07 7.02 -22.41
N LEU A 401 -20.46 5.99 -21.80
CA LEU A 401 -20.53 4.61 -22.27
C LEU A 401 -21.98 4.10 -22.35
N HIS A 402 -22.80 4.39 -21.34
CA HIS A 402 -24.21 4.03 -21.35
C HIS A 402 -24.96 4.69 -22.53
N ARG A 403 -24.77 6.00 -22.76
CA ARG A 403 -25.40 6.70 -23.89
C ARG A 403 -24.94 6.14 -25.24
N GLN A 404 -23.66 5.84 -25.40
CA GLN A 404 -23.11 5.19 -26.60
C GLN A 404 -23.78 3.83 -26.85
N ARG A 405 -23.99 3.04 -25.80
CA ARG A 405 -24.70 1.75 -25.88
C ARG A 405 -26.16 1.91 -26.29
N GLN A 406 -26.87 2.90 -25.76
CA GLN A 406 -28.25 3.17 -26.17
C GLN A 406 -28.35 3.53 -27.65
N GLN A 407 -27.43 4.36 -28.16
CA GLN A 407 -27.36 4.70 -29.58
C GLN A 407 -27.08 3.47 -30.45
N TYR A 408 -26.17 2.61 -30.01
CA TYR A 408 -25.82 1.39 -30.75
C TYR A 408 -26.97 0.37 -30.77
N LEU A 409 -27.76 0.26 -29.69
CA LEU A 409 -28.99 -0.54 -29.66
C LEU A 409 -30.09 0.03 -30.57
N ALA A 410 -30.25 1.35 -30.60
CA ALA A 410 -31.17 2.01 -31.51
C ALA A 410 -30.82 1.77 -32.99
N ALA A 411 -29.54 1.48 -33.29
CA ALA A 411 -29.07 1.09 -34.61
C ALA A 411 -29.33 -0.39 -34.98
N GLY A 412 -30.16 -1.12 -34.20
CA GLY A 412 -30.61 -2.48 -34.52
C GLY A 412 -29.60 -3.59 -34.22
N LYS A 413 -28.59 -3.30 -33.41
CA LYS A 413 -27.54 -4.26 -33.04
C LYS A 413 -27.93 -5.08 -31.80
N SER A 414 -27.37 -6.28 -31.68
CA SER A 414 -27.73 -7.30 -30.66
C SER A 414 -27.39 -6.87 -29.23
N LYS A 415 -28.29 -7.18 -28.28
CA LYS A 415 -28.10 -6.95 -26.83
C LYS A 415 -27.19 -7.98 -26.16
N GLU A 416 -26.82 -9.02 -26.90
CA GLU A 416 -26.05 -10.15 -26.43
C GLU A 416 -24.54 -9.94 -26.62
N ASP A 417 -24.14 -9.02 -27.49
CA ASP A 417 -22.74 -8.70 -27.76
C ASP A 417 -22.04 -8.15 -26.49
N PRO A 418 -20.90 -8.75 -26.07
CA PRO A 418 -20.15 -8.33 -24.90
C PRO A 418 -19.77 -6.85 -24.88
N ALA A 419 -19.61 -6.21 -26.04
CA ALA A 419 -19.30 -4.78 -26.15
C ALA A 419 -20.38 -3.88 -25.49
N PHE A 420 -21.57 -4.42 -25.23
CA PHE A 420 -22.71 -3.72 -24.66
C PHE A 420 -22.88 -3.91 -23.16
N LEU A 421 -22.24 -4.92 -22.59
CA LEU A 421 -22.44 -5.28 -21.20
C LEU A 421 -21.55 -4.41 -20.32
N SER A 422 -22.11 -3.86 -19.25
CA SER A 422 -21.27 -3.26 -18.21
C SER A 422 -20.42 -4.33 -17.55
N VAL A 423 -19.30 -3.91 -16.95
CA VAL A 423 -18.41 -4.79 -16.17
C VAL A 423 -19.22 -5.65 -15.19
N SER A 424 -20.19 -5.04 -14.49
CA SER A 424 -21.12 -5.70 -13.57
C SER A 424 -22.02 -6.73 -14.26
N GLN A 425 -22.52 -6.45 -15.46
CA GLN A 425 -23.36 -7.37 -16.23
C GLN A 425 -22.57 -8.55 -16.79
N ILE A 426 -21.32 -8.35 -17.18
CA ILE A 426 -20.41 -9.43 -17.59
C ILE A 426 -20.14 -10.33 -16.39
N ALA A 427 -19.74 -9.75 -15.26
CA ALA A 427 -19.49 -10.48 -14.02
C ALA A 427 -20.73 -11.25 -13.51
N ARG A 428 -21.96 -10.77 -13.80
CA ARG A 428 -23.22 -11.50 -13.53
C ARG A 428 -23.32 -12.79 -14.32
N ARG A 429 -22.95 -12.77 -15.60
CA ARG A 429 -23.04 -13.94 -16.48
C ARG A 429 -22.02 -15.02 -16.12
N GLU A 430 -20.89 -14.63 -15.51
CA GLU A 430 -19.78 -15.53 -15.19
C GLU A 430 -19.92 -16.34 -13.88
N GLY A 431 -21.05 -16.24 -13.15
CA GLY A 431 -21.36 -17.26 -12.13
C GLY A 431 -21.89 -16.79 -10.78
N PHE A 432 -22.69 -15.72 -10.72
CA PHE A 432 -23.32 -15.30 -9.45
C PHE A 432 -24.85 -15.32 -9.56
N SER A 433 -25.48 -16.26 -8.85
CA SER A 433 -26.89 -16.65 -9.04
C SER A 433 -27.92 -15.85 -8.22
N LEU A 434 -27.49 -14.96 -7.29
CA LEU A 434 -28.39 -14.26 -6.36
C LEU A 434 -28.01 -12.77 -6.10
N PRO A 435 -27.96 -11.89 -7.12
CA PRO A 435 -27.60 -10.49 -6.91
C PRO A 435 -28.72 -9.69 -6.20
N THR A 436 -28.41 -9.14 -5.02
CA THR A 436 -29.31 -8.26 -4.24
C THR A 436 -29.28 -6.78 -4.65
N GLY A 437 -28.39 -6.39 -5.57
CA GLY A 437 -28.19 -5.01 -6.05
C GLY A 437 -28.60 -4.76 -7.51
N PRO A 438 -28.59 -3.49 -7.98
CA PRO A 438 -28.91 -3.09 -9.35
C PRO A 438 -27.97 -3.76 -10.36
N ALA A 439 -28.46 -4.02 -11.59
CA ALA A 439 -27.72 -4.75 -12.61
C ALA A 439 -26.33 -4.15 -12.87
N ASP A 440 -26.28 -2.82 -12.87
CA ASP A 440 -25.12 -1.96 -13.02
C ASP A 440 -25.45 -0.54 -12.56
N MET A 441 -24.49 0.38 -12.71
CA MET A 441 -24.65 1.79 -12.36
C MET A 441 -25.79 2.46 -13.13
N ALA A 442 -25.97 2.15 -14.42
CA ALA A 442 -27.04 2.73 -15.23
C ALA A 442 -28.43 2.37 -14.68
N THR A 443 -28.62 1.11 -14.30
CA THR A 443 -29.86 0.63 -13.69
C THR A 443 -30.18 1.37 -12.38
N GLU A 444 -29.16 1.70 -11.58
CA GLU A 444 -29.36 2.50 -10.38
C GLU A 444 -29.74 3.95 -10.71
N VAL A 445 -29.07 4.57 -11.69
CA VAL A 445 -29.40 5.93 -12.16
C VAL A 445 -30.84 6.02 -12.64
N GLU A 446 -31.29 5.08 -13.45
CA GLU A 446 -32.67 5.07 -13.95
C GLU A 446 -33.69 4.97 -12.81
N ARG A 447 -33.41 4.15 -11.79
CA ARG A 447 -34.25 4.04 -10.58
C ARG A 447 -34.25 5.34 -9.78
N VAL A 448 -33.09 5.97 -9.60
CA VAL A 448 -32.96 7.26 -8.92
C VAL A 448 -33.74 8.35 -9.66
N LYS A 449 -33.62 8.42 -10.99
CA LYS A 449 -34.38 9.37 -11.81
C LYS A 449 -35.89 9.14 -11.75
N ALA A 450 -36.33 7.88 -11.79
CA ALA A 450 -37.73 7.54 -11.63
C ALA A 450 -38.24 7.95 -10.23
N ALA A 451 -37.45 7.68 -9.18
CA ALA A 451 -37.77 8.04 -7.80
C ALA A 451 -37.76 9.55 -7.54
N LYS A 452 -36.92 10.34 -8.24
CA LYS A 452 -36.93 11.83 -8.20
C LYS A 452 -38.33 12.39 -8.53
N ASN A 453 -39.10 11.73 -9.39
CA ASN A 453 -40.47 12.15 -9.72
C ASN A 453 -41.52 11.77 -8.64
N PHE A 454 -41.13 11.01 -7.61
CA PHE A 454 -42.00 10.52 -6.53
C PHE A 454 -41.54 10.96 -5.13
N THR A 455 -40.60 11.88 -4.99
CA THR A 455 -40.15 12.33 -3.67
C THR A 455 -41.24 13.16 -2.98
N THR A 456 -41.81 12.62 -1.90
CA THR A 456 -42.84 13.23 -1.03
C THR A 456 -42.30 14.35 -0.11
N PHE A 457 -41.08 14.84 -0.35
CA PHE A 457 -40.46 15.91 0.43
C PHE A 457 -40.44 17.19 -0.41
N ASP A 458 -41.13 18.24 0.04
CA ASP A 458 -41.07 19.57 -0.56
C ASP A 458 -39.65 20.15 -0.39
N GLN A 459 -38.97 20.36 -1.51
CA GLN A 459 -37.57 20.79 -1.62
C GLN A 459 -37.43 22.27 -2.00
N SER A 460 -38.53 23.02 -2.06
CA SER A 460 -38.56 24.39 -2.59
C SER A 460 -37.70 25.42 -1.82
N ASN A 461 -37.23 25.11 -0.60
CA ASN A 461 -36.56 26.08 0.27
C ASN A 461 -35.12 25.68 0.70
N LEU A 462 -34.49 24.69 0.07
CA LEU A 462 -33.28 24.09 0.62
C LEU A 462 -32.11 24.08 -0.38
N THR A 463 -31.22 25.08 -0.28
CA THR A 463 -29.98 25.18 -1.06
C THR A 463 -28.88 24.28 -0.47
N GLY A 464 -28.33 23.36 -1.27
CA GLY A 464 -27.15 22.55 -0.91
C GLY A 464 -27.46 21.23 -0.19
N ILE A 465 -28.64 20.64 -0.40
CA ILE A 465 -29.08 19.45 0.34
C ILE A 465 -28.85 18.15 -0.43
N LYS A 466 -28.26 17.17 0.27
CA LYS A 466 -28.19 15.77 -0.14
C LYS A 466 -29.60 15.23 -0.42
N HIS A 467 -29.83 14.74 -1.62
CA HIS A 467 -31.11 14.11 -1.91
C HIS A 467 -31.11 12.70 -1.35
N VAL A 468 -31.97 12.45 -0.36
CA VAL A 468 -32.16 11.13 0.24
C VAL A 468 -33.20 10.37 -0.57
N PHE A 469 -32.78 9.37 -1.33
CA PHE A 469 -33.67 8.50 -2.11
C PHE A 469 -33.97 7.21 -1.35
N ARG A 470 -35.25 6.89 -1.16
CA ARG A 470 -35.67 5.56 -0.71
C ARG A 470 -35.74 4.64 -1.93
N ILE A 471 -34.74 3.79 -2.11
CA ILE A 471 -34.70 2.81 -3.20
C ILE A 471 -35.06 1.43 -2.64
N ILE A 472 -36.18 0.87 -3.10
CA ILE A 472 -36.66 -0.46 -2.69
C ILE A 472 -36.08 -1.51 -3.64
N TYR A 473 -35.30 -2.46 -3.11
CA TYR A 473 -34.80 -3.61 -3.88
C TYR A 473 -35.69 -4.85 -3.60
N PRO A 474 -36.13 -5.63 -4.60
CA PRO A 474 -37.32 -6.49 -4.45
C PRO A 474 -37.15 -7.81 -3.68
N PHE A 475 -35.98 -8.13 -3.10
CA PHE A 475 -35.82 -9.39 -2.36
C PHE A 475 -35.85 -9.18 -0.85
N ALA A 476 -36.95 -9.67 -0.26
CA ALA A 476 -37.47 -9.40 1.08
C ALA A 476 -37.82 -7.93 1.32
N LYS A 477 -39.06 -7.67 1.76
CA LYS A 477 -39.54 -6.38 2.30
C LYS A 477 -38.74 -5.86 3.54
N ALA A 478 -37.51 -6.34 3.74
CA ALA A 478 -36.66 -6.13 4.91
C ALA A 478 -35.41 -5.26 4.63
N TYR A 479 -35.09 -4.95 3.37
CA TYR A 479 -33.90 -4.16 3.01
C TYR A 479 -34.29 -2.88 2.27
N GLU A 480 -34.62 -1.83 3.04
CA GLU A 480 -34.73 -0.47 2.54
C GLU A 480 -33.42 0.27 2.79
N PHE A 481 -32.80 0.82 1.75
CA PHE A 481 -31.66 1.72 1.90
C PHE A 481 -32.07 3.14 1.50
N LEU A 482 -31.67 4.09 2.34
CA LEU A 482 -31.62 5.50 1.98
C LEU A 482 -30.28 5.74 1.27
N VAL A 483 -30.34 6.18 0.02
CA VAL A 483 -29.15 6.55 -0.75
C VAL A 483 -29.10 8.07 -0.80
N ASP A 484 -28.05 8.63 -0.20
CA ASP A 484 -27.75 10.05 -0.29
C ASP A 484 -26.95 10.30 -1.57
N ILE A 485 -27.52 11.04 -2.52
CA ILE A 485 -26.86 11.38 -3.77
C ILE A 485 -26.67 12.90 -3.83
N ASP A 486 -25.42 13.30 -4.05
CA ASP A 486 -25.09 14.71 -4.27
C ASP A 486 -25.39 15.09 -5.74
N ASP A 487 -25.80 16.35 -5.97
CA ASP A 487 -26.14 16.84 -7.31
C ASP A 487 -25.04 16.62 -8.35
N TRP A 488 -23.78 16.81 -7.93
CA TRP A 488 -22.63 16.67 -8.82
C TRP A 488 -22.47 15.24 -9.35
N GLU A 489 -22.95 14.22 -8.64
CA GLU A 489 -22.80 12.82 -9.05
C GLU A 489 -23.64 12.52 -10.29
N LEU A 490 -24.93 12.92 -10.24
CA LEU A 490 -25.83 12.79 -11.39
C LEU A 490 -25.46 13.76 -12.52
N GLN A 491 -25.04 14.99 -12.19
CA GLN A 491 -24.54 15.92 -13.21
C GLN A 491 -23.29 15.36 -13.91
N SER A 492 -22.41 14.68 -13.18
CA SER A 492 -21.23 14.04 -13.76
C SER A 492 -21.63 12.89 -14.67
N TRP A 493 -22.59 12.06 -14.28
CA TRP A 493 -23.15 11.01 -15.13
C TRP A 493 -23.71 11.56 -16.46
N GLU A 494 -24.42 12.69 -16.42
CA GLU A 494 -24.97 13.31 -17.65
C GLU A 494 -23.90 13.98 -18.53
N LYS A 495 -22.73 14.31 -17.98
CA LYS A 495 -21.67 14.96 -18.72
C LYS A 495 -20.91 13.96 -19.59
N ASN A 496 -20.77 14.27 -20.89
CA ASN A 496 -19.88 13.51 -21.76
C ASN A 496 -18.41 13.76 -21.43
N VAL A 497 -17.60 12.71 -21.48
CA VAL A 497 -16.14 12.76 -21.31
C VAL A 497 -15.45 12.26 -22.58
N SER A 498 -14.12 12.38 -22.64
CA SER A 498 -13.36 11.94 -23.82
C SER A 498 -13.41 10.42 -23.99
N GLN A 499 -13.20 9.94 -25.22
CA GLN A 499 -13.21 8.50 -25.50
C GLN A 499 -12.08 7.79 -24.76
N GLU A 500 -10.92 8.43 -24.58
CA GLU A 500 -9.80 7.87 -23.83
C GLU A 500 -10.16 7.63 -22.36
N ALA A 501 -10.94 8.51 -21.74
CA ALA A 501 -11.44 8.29 -20.38
C ALA A 501 -12.42 7.11 -20.33
N VAL A 502 -13.31 6.99 -21.32
CA VAL A 502 -14.22 5.84 -21.45
C VAL A 502 -13.44 4.55 -21.63
N ASP A 503 -12.44 4.53 -22.51
CA ASP A 503 -11.60 3.38 -22.80
C ASP A 503 -10.79 2.97 -21.58
N PHE A 504 -10.27 3.94 -20.81
CA PHE A 504 -9.57 3.64 -19.56
C PHE A 504 -10.48 2.93 -18.55
N TYR A 505 -11.63 3.52 -18.23
CA TYR A 505 -12.53 2.97 -17.21
C TYR A 505 -13.15 1.64 -17.63
N SER A 506 -13.43 1.46 -18.92
CA SER A 506 -13.98 0.20 -19.44
C SER A 506 -12.96 -0.91 -19.60
N SER A 507 -11.66 -0.58 -19.74
CA SER A 507 -10.60 -1.59 -19.98
C SER A 507 -9.79 -1.94 -18.72
N TYR A 508 -9.73 -1.04 -17.74
CA TYR A 508 -8.78 -1.15 -16.62
C TYR A 508 -9.36 -0.93 -15.22
N VAL A 509 -10.65 -0.59 -15.08
CA VAL A 509 -11.28 -0.39 -13.77
C VAL A 509 -12.32 -1.47 -13.51
N HIS A 510 -12.06 -2.29 -12.51
CA HIS A 510 -12.96 -3.38 -12.13
C HIS A 510 -14.19 -2.85 -11.40
N ASP A 511 -15.25 -3.66 -11.33
CA ASP A 511 -16.34 -3.42 -10.40
C ASP A 511 -16.03 -4.09 -9.07
N SER A 512 -15.62 -3.27 -8.08
CA SER A 512 -15.28 -3.76 -6.75
C SER A 512 -16.48 -4.18 -5.92
N LYS A 513 -17.67 -3.69 -6.25
CA LYS A 513 -18.88 -3.88 -5.47
C LYS A 513 -19.58 -5.18 -5.85
N TYR A 514 -19.50 -5.54 -7.12
CA TYR A 514 -20.12 -6.73 -7.64
C TYR A 514 -19.48 -8.02 -7.09
N GLY A 515 -20.29 -8.88 -6.45
CA GLY A 515 -19.88 -10.16 -5.88
C GLY A 515 -19.23 -10.04 -4.50
N PHE A 516 -18.98 -8.83 -4.01
CA PHE A 516 -18.37 -8.61 -2.71
C PHE A 516 -19.34 -8.92 -1.55
N ILE A 517 -19.00 -9.90 -0.70
CA ILE A 517 -19.84 -10.43 0.40
C ILE A 517 -21.28 -10.68 -0.09
N TYR A 518 -21.43 -11.33 -1.25
CA TYR A 518 -22.74 -11.60 -1.85
C TYR A 518 -23.64 -10.36 -2.02
N ASN A 519 -23.05 -9.17 -2.18
CA ASN A 519 -23.73 -7.88 -2.22
C ASN A 519 -24.54 -7.56 -0.94
N ALA A 520 -24.12 -8.11 0.21
CA ALA A 520 -24.83 -7.97 1.50
C ALA A 520 -24.57 -6.63 2.22
N GLU A 521 -23.50 -5.90 1.86
CA GLU A 521 -23.31 -4.53 2.36
C GLU A 521 -24.27 -3.54 1.68
N PRO A 522 -24.52 -2.34 2.27
CA PRO A 522 -25.37 -1.34 1.65
C PRO A 522 -24.98 -1.07 0.19
N PHE A 523 -25.88 -1.41 -0.73
CA PHE A 523 -25.59 -1.38 -2.16
C PHE A 523 -26.04 -0.08 -2.81
N SER A 524 -25.06 0.75 -3.20
CA SER A 524 -25.20 1.88 -4.10
C SER A 524 -23.88 2.18 -4.81
N TYR A 525 -23.93 2.53 -6.10
CA TYR A 525 -22.81 3.11 -6.86
C TYR A 525 -22.59 4.61 -6.56
N PHE A 526 -23.57 5.28 -5.93
CA PHE A 526 -23.55 6.71 -5.58
C PHE A 526 -23.17 6.95 -4.12
N ARG A 527 -22.11 6.27 -3.67
CA ARG A 527 -21.61 6.41 -2.31
C ARG A 527 -20.22 7.03 -2.31
N GLN A 528 -20.10 8.14 -1.61
CA GLN A 528 -18.80 8.72 -1.33
C GLN A 528 -17.99 7.87 -0.36
N ARG A 529 -16.77 7.51 -0.79
CA ARG A 529 -15.83 6.75 0.02
C ARG A 529 -15.48 7.53 1.29
N THR A 530 -15.57 6.86 2.43
CA THR A 530 -15.17 7.47 3.70
C THR A 530 -13.65 7.54 3.78
N VAL A 531 -13.12 8.74 4.05
CA VAL A 531 -11.71 8.99 4.35
C VAL A 531 -11.59 9.29 5.84
N TYR A 532 -10.94 8.39 6.57
CA TYR A 532 -10.62 8.56 7.98
C TYR A 532 -9.22 9.11 8.17
N GLU A 533 -9.04 9.93 9.20
CA GLU A 533 -7.71 10.16 9.77
C GLU A 533 -7.54 9.23 10.98
N SER A 534 -6.36 8.63 11.08
CA SER A 534 -6.07 7.70 12.17
C SER A 534 -6.13 8.40 13.53
N LYS A 535 -6.72 7.74 14.51
CA LYS A 535 -6.78 8.27 15.89
C LYS A 535 -5.49 7.94 16.64
N ARG A 536 -4.94 8.93 17.35
CA ARG A 536 -3.83 8.73 18.29
C ARG A 536 -4.26 7.87 19.48
N SER A 537 -3.45 6.86 19.78
CA SER A 537 -3.57 6.03 20.99
C SER A 537 -3.08 6.81 22.23
N TRP A 538 -3.36 6.32 23.44
CA TRP A 538 -2.79 6.92 24.66
C TRP A 538 -1.26 6.92 24.65
N LYS A 539 -0.65 5.84 24.16
CA LYS A 539 0.82 5.75 24.01
C LYS A 539 1.32 6.78 22.98
N GLY A 540 0.66 6.89 21.83
CA GLY A 540 1.00 7.88 20.80
C GLY A 540 0.90 9.32 21.31
N LYS A 541 -0.15 9.67 22.05
CA LYS A 541 -0.26 11.00 22.68
C LYS A 541 0.89 11.31 23.63
N ARG A 542 1.43 10.30 24.34
CA ARG A 542 2.62 10.48 25.18
C ARG A 542 3.88 10.66 24.34
N VAL A 543 3.96 10.00 23.19
CA VAL A 543 5.07 10.15 22.24
C VAL A 543 5.03 11.53 21.61
N ASP A 544 3.87 12.02 21.15
CA ASP A 544 3.70 13.35 20.57
C ASP A 544 4.22 14.46 21.49
N LYS A 545 3.98 14.35 22.81
CA LYS A 545 4.52 15.29 23.81
C LYS A 545 6.05 15.37 23.83
N LYS A 546 6.74 14.30 23.44
CA LYS A 546 8.21 14.25 23.34
C LYS A 546 8.72 14.73 21.98
N LEU A 547 7.92 14.63 20.93
CA LEU A 547 8.34 14.88 19.54
C LEU A 547 8.44 16.37 19.16
N GLY A 548 8.27 17.30 20.11
CA GLY A 548 8.42 18.74 19.87
C GLY A 548 9.68 19.10 19.06
N PRO A 549 10.88 18.68 19.50
CA PRO A 549 12.13 18.94 18.76
C PRO A 549 12.15 18.34 17.34
N ILE A 550 11.53 17.17 17.14
CA ILE A 550 11.44 16.52 15.82
C ILE A 550 10.54 17.34 14.88
N HIS A 551 9.41 17.84 15.38
CA HIS A 551 8.52 18.70 14.59
C HIS A 551 9.18 20.03 14.23
N GLU A 552 9.91 20.64 15.16
CA GLU A 552 10.69 21.86 14.92
C GLU A 552 11.76 21.64 13.84
N GLN A 553 12.51 20.52 13.92
CA GLN A 553 13.49 20.15 12.90
C GLN A 553 12.85 20.00 11.52
N ILE A 554 11.74 19.26 11.42
CA ILE A 554 11.02 19.07 10.14
C ILE A 554 10.55 20.42 9.58
N ALA A 555 9.99 21.29 10.43
CA ALA A 555 9.53 22.62 10.01
C ALA A 555 10.70 23.46 9.47
N TYR A 556 11.86 23.45 10.15
CA TYR A 556 13.06 24.14 9.69
C TYR A 556 13.55 23.61 8.33
N GLU A 557 13.66 22.29 8.18
CA GLU A 557 14.13 21.64 6.94
C GLU A 557 13.20 21.89 5.73
N ASN A 558 11.91 22.11 5.99
CA ASN A 558 10.93 22.48 4.96
C ASN A 558 11.09 23.94 4.56
N ASN A 559 11.19 24.86 5.53
CA ASN A 559 11.37 26.29 5.26
C ASN A 559 12.65 26.57 4.47
N GLU A 560 13.76 25.91 4.82
CA GLU A 560 15.02 26.06 4.08
C GLU A 560 14.92 25.53 2.64
N PHE A 561 14.19 24.43 2.44
CA PHE A 561 13.98 23.88 1.11
C PHE A 561 13.16 24.82 0.21
N GLU A 562 12.09 25.41 0.74
CA GLU A 562 11.28 26.39 0.00
C GLU A 562 12.09 27.63 -0.41
N LYS A 563 12.98 28.12 0.46
CA LYS A 563 13.89 29.22 0.11
C LYS A 563 14.84 28.86 -1.04
N THR A 564 15.36 27.62 -1.06
CA THR A 564 16.23 27.16 -2.16
C THR A 564 15.53 26.83 -3.47
N GLN A 565 14.19 26.68 -3.47
CA GLN A 565 13.41 26.48 -4.70
C GLN A 565 13.00 27.81 -5.36
N ASN A 566 12.92 28.89 -4.56
CA ASN A 566 12.50 30.22 -5.00
C ASN A 566 13.67 31.15 -5.40
N ASN A 567 14.90 30.72 -5.18
CA ASN A 567 16.15 31.34 -5.64
C ASN A 567 16.78 30.49 -6.73
#